data_AF-D6RCQ1-F1
#
_entry.id   AF-D6RCQ1-F1
#
_cell.length_a   1.000
_cell.length_b   1.000
_cell.length_c   1.000
_cell.angle_alpha   90.00
_cell.angle_beta   90.00
_cell.angle_gamma   90.00
#
_symmetry.space_group_name_H-M   'P 1'
#
loop_
_entity.id
_entity.type
_entity.pdbx_description
1 polymer ?
#
loop_
_entity_poly.entity_id
_entity_poly.type
_entity_poly.pdbx_seq_one_letter_code
_entity_poly.pdbx_strand_id
1 'polypeptide(L)'
;MANERMNLMNMAKLSIKGLIESALNLGRTLDSDYAPLQQFFVVMEHCLKHGLKAKKTFLGQNKSFWGPLELVEKLVPEAAEITASVKDLPGLKTPVGRGRAWLRLALMQKKLSEYMKALINKKELLSEFYEPNALMMEEEGAIIAGLLVGLNVIDANFCMKGEDLDSQVGVIDFSMYLKDGNSSKGTEGDGQITAILDQKN
;
A
#
# COMPACT_ATOMS: atom_id res chain seq x y z
N MET A 1 -14.50 13.72 -1.94
CA MET A 1 -14.02 12.83 -3.02
C MET A 1 -12.70 13.33 -3.61
N ALA A 2 -12.62 14.42 -4.38
CA ALA A 2 -11.33 14.84 -4.99
C ALA A 2 -10.19 15.08 -3.96
N ASN A 3 -10.45 15.84 -2.89
CA ASN A 3 -9.45 16.04 -1.83
C ASN A 3 -9.04 14.74 -1.13
N GLU A 4 -9.98 13.80 -0.97
CA GLU A 4 -9.71 12.51 -0.35
C GLU A 4 -8.81 11.62 -1.22
N ARG A 5 -9.06 11.60 -2.54
CA ARG A 5 -8.18 10.94 -3.50
C ARG A 5 -6.77 11.52 -3.47
N MET A 6 -6.65 12.84 -3.47
CA MET A 6 -5.35 13.51 -3.42
C MET A 6 -4.60 13.18 -2.12
N ASN A 7 -5.30 13.13 -0.98
CA ASN A 7 -4.72 12.71 0.29
C ASN A 7 -4.24 11.25 0.25
N LEU A 8 -5.06 10.33 -0.28
CA LEU A 8 -4.68 8.92 -0.45
C LEU A 8 -3.48 8.76 -1.40
N MET A 9 -3.46 9.50 -2.50
CA MET A 9 -2.33 9.52 -3.43
C MET A 9 -1.04 10.01 -2.76
N ASN A 10 -1.12 11.08 -1.97
CA ASN A 10 0.04 11.60 -1.24
C ASN A 10 0.52 10.60 -0.19
N MET A 11 -0.39 9.93 0.53
CA MET A 11 -0.03 8.85 1.46
C MET A 11 0.61 7.66 0.74
N ALA A 12 0.08 7.25 -0.42
CA ALA A 12 0.66 6.19 -1.24
C ALA A 12 2.07 6.58 -1.72
N LYS A 13 2.26 7.82 -2.17
CA LYS A 13 3.57 8.34 -2.60
C LYS A 13 4.59 8.31 -1.47
N LEU A 14 4.22 8.79 -0.28
CA LEU A 14 5.09 8.77 0.90
C LEU A 14 5.42 7.34 1.33
N SER A 15 4.42 6.46 1.36
CA SER A 15 4.59 5.06 1.75
C SER A 15 5.49 4.29 0.77
N ILE A 16 5.27 4.42 -0.54
CA ILE A 16 6.09 3.79 -1.58
C ILE A 16 7.54 4.29 -1.50
N LYS A 17 7.73 5.61 -1.40
CA LYS A 17 9.06 6.20 -1.28
C LYS A 17 9.79 5.69 -0.04
N GLY A 18 9.13 5.78 1.13
CA GLY A 18 9.70 5.35 2.40
C GLY A 18 10.02 3.85 2.43
N LEU A 19 9.18 3.01 1.83
CA LEU A 19 9.44 1.57 1.69
C LEU A 19 10.69 1.32 0.85
N ILE A 20 10.81 1.96 -0.33
CA ILE A 20 11.98 1.79 -1.22
C ILE A 20 13.25 2.21 -0.51
N GLU A 21 13.29 3.42 0.04
CA GLU A 21 14.48 3.96 0.72
C GLU A 21 14.89 3.08 1.92
N SER A 22 13.92 2.70 2.76
CA SER A 22 14.20 1.90 3.95
C SER A 22 14.66 0.49 3.59
N ALA A 23 14.06 -0.13 2.58
CA ALA A 23 14.44 -1.48 2.15
C ALA A 23 15.83 -1.53 1.48
N LEU A 24 16.16 -0.53 0.66
CA LEU A 24 17.50 -0.41 0.07
C LEU A 24 18.58 -0.20 1.14
N ASN A 25 18.28 0.57 2.19
CA ASN A 25 19.18 0.75 3.33
C ASN A 25 19.34 -0.54 4.16
N LEU A 26 18.29 -1.35 4.26
CA LEU A 26 18.31 -2.60 5.02
C LEU A 26 19.10 -3.70 4.29
N GLY A 27 19.03 -3.77 2.95
CA GLY A 27 19.87 -4.64 2.13
C GLY A 27 19.64 -6.16 2.27
N ARG A 28 18.53 -6.57 2.89
CA ARG A 28 18.11 -7.98 3.02
C ARG A 28 16.66 -8.18 2.58
N THR A 29 16.30 -9.44 2.35
CA THR A 29 14.91 -9.84 2.09
C THR A 29 13.99 -9.38 3.22
N LEU A 30 12.86 -8.79 2.84
CA LEU A 30 11.83 -8.32 3.76
C LEU A 30 10.87 -9.46 4.11
N ASP A 31 10.48 -9.52 5.37
CA ASP A 31 9.46 -10.41 5.91
C ASP A 31 8.20 -9.61 6.29
N SER A 32 7.17 -10.29 6.79
CA SER A 32 5.89 -9.67 7.15
C SER A 32 5.94 -8.80 8.40
N ASP A 33 7.02 -8.84 9.18
CA ASP A 33 7.20 -8.03 10.39
C ASP A 33 7.80 -6.64 10.07
N TYR A 34 8.20 -6.39 8.83
CA TYR A 34 8.82 -5.14 8.44
C TYR A 34 7.81 -3.98 8.39
N ALA A 35 7.88 -3.07 9.36
CA ALA A 35 6.90 -2.00 9.54
C ALA A 35 6.64 -1.11 8.30
N PRO A 36 7.66 -0.63 7.53
CA PRO A 36 7.40 0.14 6.30
C PRO A 36 6.57 -0.63 5.26
N LEU A 37 6.72 -1.96 5.23
CA LEU A 37 6.01 -2.83 4.31
C LEU A 37 4.58 -3.11 4.78
N GLN A 38 4.37 -3.29 6.08
CA GLN A 38 3.04 -3.36 6.67
C GLN A 38 2.25 -2.07 6.37
N GLN A 39 2.87 -0.91 6.60
CA GLN A 39 2.30 0.40 6.31
C GLN A 39 1.92 0.54 4.83
N PHE A 40 2.78 0.09 3.92
CA PHE A 40 2.49 0.05 2.48
C PHE A 40 1.22 -0.75 2.15
N PHE A 41 1.07 -1.96 2.70
CA PHE A 41 -0.13 -2.76 2.43
C PHE A 41 -1.39 -2.11 2.99
N VAL A 42 -1.32 -1.47 4.15
CA VAL A 42 -2.44 -0.72 4.72
C VAL A 42 -2.84 0.44 3.81
N VAL A 43 -1.88 1.24 3.33
CA VAL A 43 -2.14 2.37 2.44
C VAL A 43 -2.72 1.90 1.10
N MET A 44 -2.19 0.81 0.54
CA MET A 44 -2.73 0.21 -0.69
C MET A 44 -4.16 -0.29 -0.53
N GLU A 45 -4.49 -0.93 0.61
CA GLU A 45 -5.86 -1.36 0.90
C GLU A 45 -6.82 -0.16 0.94
N HIS A 46 -6.43 0.96 1.56
CA HIS A 46 -7.23 2.18 1.58
C HIS A 46 -7.44 2.75 0.17
N CYS A 47 -6.39 2.78 -0.65
CA CYS A 47 -6.49 3.23 -2.04
C CYS A 47 -7.48 2.37 -2.85
N LEU A 48 -7.41 1.04 -2.69
CA LEU A 48 -8.27 0.10 -3.39
C LEU A 48 -9.70 0.07 -2.84
N LYS A 49 -9.93 0.50 -1.60
CA LYS A 49 -11.28 0.62 -1.02
C LYS A 49 -11.98 1.93 -1.36
N HIS A 50 -11.24 2.98 -1.68
CA HIS A 50 -11.81 4.30 -1.93
C HIS A 50 -12.77 4.29 -3.12
N GLY A 51 -14.04 4.64 -2.87
CA GLY A 51 -15.09 4.72 -3.87
C GLY A 51 -15.61 3.36 -4.35
N LEU A 52 -15.39 2.27 -3.60
CA LEU A 52 -16.09 1.00 -3.86
C LEU A 52 -17.60 1.19 -3.71
N LYS A 53 -18.35 0.63 -4.66
CA LYS A 53 -19.81 0.58 -4.63
C LYS A 53 -20.27 -0.27 -3.44
N ALA A 54 -21.24 0.24 -2.69
CA ALA A 54 -21.86 -0.50 -1.58
C ALA A 54 -22.76 -1.67 -2.07
N LYS A 55 -23.15 -1.67 -3.36
CA LYS A 55 -24.03 -2.70 -3.92
C LYS A 55 -23.31 -4.04 -4.02
N LYS A 56 -24.00 -5.08 -3.54
CA LYS A 56 -23.72 -6.47 -3.91
C LYS A 56 -23.70 -6.54 -5.44
N THR A 57 -22.62 -7.08 -6.02
CA THR A 57 -22.58 -7.48 -7.44
C THR A 57 -23.77 -8.40 -7.74
N PHE A 58 -24.08 -8.66 -9.01
CA PHE A 58 -25.24 -9.48 -9.42
C PHE A 58 -25.33 -10.86 -8.71
N LEU A 59 -24.23 -11.34 -8.13
CA LEU A 59 -24.10 -12.56 -7.32
C LEU A 59 -24.31 -12.39 -5.79
N GLY A 60 -24.70 -11.22 -5.29
CA GLY A 60 -25.16 -11.08 -3.89
C GLY A 60 -24.06 -11.02 -2.81
N GLN A 61 -22.78 -11.10 -3.16
CA GLN A 61 -21.67 -11.08 -2.18
C GLN A 61 -20.87 -9.78 -2.27
N ASN A 62 -20.66 -9.13 -1.12
CA ASN A 62 -19.73 -8.00 -1.01
C ASN A 62 -18.30 -8.54 -1.01
N LYS A 63 -17.63 -8.47 -2.15
CA LYS A 63 -16.23 -8.90 -2.31
C LYS A 63 -15.22 -7.84 -1.88
N SER A 64 -15.66 -6.67 -1.41
CA SER A 64 -14.77 -5.55 -1.09
C SER A 64 -13.76 -5.30 -2.23
N PHE A 65 -12.53 -4.91 -1.90
CA PHE A 65 -11.47 -4.67 -2.88
C PHE A 65 -10.90 -5.94 -3.53
N TRP A 66 -11.27 -7.14 -3.06
CA TRP A 66 -10.91 -8.39 -3.73
C TRP A 66 -11.64 -8.57 -5.06
N GLY A 67 -12.87 -8.06 -5.18
CA GLY A 67 -13.65 -8.15 -6.43
C GLY A 67 -12.91 -7.61 -7.66
N PRO A 68 -12.39 -6.36 -7.62
CA PRO A 68 -11.53 -5.84 -8.67
C PRO A 68 -10.26 -6.66 -8.92
N LEU A 69 -9.61 -7.18 -7.88
CA LEU A 69 -8.37 -7.96 -8.02
C LEU A 69 -8.59 -9.29 -8.74
N GLU A 70 -9.77 -9.91 -8.62
CA GLU A 70 -10.14 -11.10 -9.40
C GLU A 70 -10.21 -10.84 -10.91
N LEU A 71 -10.31 -9.59 -11.36
CA LEU A 71 -10.25 -9.29 -12.79
C LEU A 71 -8.83 -9.44 -13.35
N VAL A 72 -7.79 -9.33 -12.52
CA VAL A 72 -6.40 -9.32 -13.00
C VAL A 72 -6.07 -10.61 -13.75
N GLU A 73 -6.48 -11.78 -13.25
CA GLU A 73 -6.21 -13.07 -13.93
C GLU A 73 -6.79 -13.15 -15.34
N LYS A 74 -7.86 -12.38 -15.63
CA LYS A 74 -8.47 -12.30 -16.97
C LYS A 74 -7.75 -11.35 -17.90
N LEU A 75 -6.98 -10.40 -17.35
CA LEU A 75 -6.24 -9.37 -18.09
C LEU A 75 -4.77 -9.74 -18.26
N VAL A 76 -4.21 -10.44 -17.27
CA VAL A 76 -2.81 -10.85 -17.16
C VAL A 76 -2.80 -12.31 -16.67
N PRO A 77 -2.68 -13.30 -17.58
CA PRO A 77 -2.78 -14.73 -17.24
C PRO A 77 -1.83 -15.20 -16.14
N GLU A 78 -0.67 -14.57 -15.99
CA GLU A 78 0.32 -14.86 -14.94
C GLU A 78 -0.23 -14.67 -13.53
N ALA A 79 -1.25 -13.82 -13.35
CA ALA A 79 -1.88 -13.61 -12.06
C ALA A 79 -2.81 -14.78 -11.65
N ALA A 80 -3.10 -15.74 -12.55
CA ALA A 80 -3.96 -16.88 -12.25
C ALA A 80 -3.38 -17.75 -11.12
N GLU A 81 -2.06 -17.93 -11.09
CA GLU A 81 -1.38 -18.73 -10.07
C GLU A 81 -1.61 -18.16 -8.66
N ILE A 82 -1.35 -16.86 -8.47
CA ILE A 82 -1.54 -16.21 -7.15
C ILE A 82 -3.02 -16.07 -6.81
N THR A 83 -3.89 -15.94 -7.81
CA THR A 83 -5.34 -15.85 -7.61
C THR A 83 -5.92 -17.19 -7.15
N ALA A 84 -5.47 -18.30 -7.71
CA ALA A 84 -5.79 -19.63 -7.20
C ALA A 84 -5.21 -19.84 -5.79
N SER A 85 -3.95 -19.47 -5.59
CA SER A 85 -3.26 -19.63 -4.30
C SER A 85 -4.00 -18.98 -3.13
N VAL A 86 -4.53 -17.76 -3.30
CA VAL A 86 -5.29 -17.09 -2.22
C VAL A 86 -6.71 -17.63 -2.03
N LYS A 87 -7.30 -18.25 -3.07
CA LYS A 87 -8.61 -18.91 -2.96
C LYS A 87 -8.50 -20.19 -2.14
N ASP A 88 -7.38 -20.91 -2.29
CA ASP A 88 -7.11 -22.20 -1.65
C ASP A 88 -6.34 -22.08 -0.32
N LEU A 89 -5.92 -20.88 0.08
CA LEU A 89 -5.11 -20.68 1.28
C LEU A 89 -5.86 -21.10 2.55
N PRO A 90 -5.38 -22.12 3.31
CA PRO A 90 -6.04 -22.56 4.52
C PRO A 90 -6.10 -21.46 5.57
N GLY A 91 -7.28 -21.26 6.17
CA GLY A 91 -7.50 -20.24 7.19
C GLY A 91 -7.99 -18.90 6.65
N LEU A 92 -7.92 -18.65 5.34
CA LEU A 92 -8.37 -17.40 4.72
C LEU A 92 -9.84 -17.48 4.29
N LYS A 93 -10.72 -16.78 5.00
CA LYS A 93 -12.18 -16.90 4.86
C LYS A 93 -12.80 -15.70 4.19
N THR A 94 -12.29 -14.49 4.44
CA THR A 94 -12.93 -13.25 3.98
C THR A 94 -12.41 -12.77 2.62
N PRO A 95 -13.22 -12.02 1.85
CA PRO A 95 -12.71 -11.34 0.65
C PRO A 95 -11.59 -10.36 0.96
N VAL A 96 -11.66 -9.64 2.09
CA VAL A 96 -10.61 -8.72 2.53
C VAL A 96 -9.29 -9.44 2.77
N GLY A 97 -9.31 -10.58 3.47
CA GLY A 97 -8.14 -11.43 3.67
C GLY A 97 -7.55 -11.92 2.35
N ARG A 98 -8.39 -12.37 1.41
CA ARG A 98 -7.95 -12.75 0.05
C ARG A 98 -7.23 -11.61 -0.67
N GLY A 99 -7.80 -10.40 -0.63
CA GLY A 99 -7.15 -9.22 -1.20
C GLY A 99 -5.79 -8.92 -0.55
N ARG A 100 -5.67 -9.05 0.78
CA ARG A 100 -4.42 -8.84 1.52
C ARG A 100 -3.34 -9.86 1.18
N ALA A 101 -3.72 -11.14 1.08
CA ALA A 101 -2.81 -12.19 0.66
C ALA A 101 -2.36 -11.98 -0.79
N TRP A 102 -3.28 -11.57 -1.65
CA TRP A 102 -3.00 -11.36 -3.06
C TRP A 102 -2.02 -10.21 -3.29
N LEU A 103 -2.17 -9.09 -2.56
CA LEU A 103 -1.22 -7.97 -2.62
C LEU A 103 0.20 -8.40 -2.21
N ARG A 104 0.32 -9.24 -1.17
CA ARG A 104 1.59 -9.82 -0.72
C ARG A 104 2.22 -10.68 -1.79
N LEU A 105 1.46 -11.60 -2.38
CA LEU A 105 1.94 -12.47 -3.47
C LEU A 105 2.35 -11.69 -4.72
N ALA A 106 1.54 -10.70 -5.14
CA ALA A 106 1.85 -9.85 -6.27
C ALA A 106 3.14 -9.04 -6.08
N LEU A 107 3.41 -8.61 -4.84
CA LEU A 107 4.68 -7.95 -4.48
C LEU A 107 5.85 -8.95 -4.52
N MET A 108 5.71 -10.16 -3.97
CA MET A 108 6.74 -11.21 -4.06
C MET A 108 7.09 -11.56 -5.51
N GLN A 109 6.08 -11.59 -6.39
CA GLN A 109 6.28 -11.79 -7.84
C GLN A 109 6.92 -10.59 -8.55
N LYS A 110 7.08 -9.43 -7.89
CA LYS A 110 7.52 -8.17 -8.50
C LYS A 110 6.65 -7.73 -9.67
N LYS A 111 5.34 -8.00 -9.57
CA LYS A 111 4.34 -7.78 -10.62
C LYS A 111 3.21 -6.85 -10.22
N LEU A 112 3.19 -6.37 -8.97
CA LEU A 112 2.12 -5.53 -8.45
C LEU A 112 1.82 -4.31 -9.32
N SER A 113 2.85 -3.61 -9.82
CA SER A 113 2.67 -2.45 -10.71
C SER A 113 2.01 -2.82 -12.04
N GLU A 114 2.41 -3.96 -12.62
CA GLU A 114 1.89 -4.46 -13.89
C GLU A 114 0.40 -4.81 -13.76
N TYR A 115 0.05 -5.48 -12.67
CA TYR A 115 -1.34 -5.85 -12.40
C TYR A 115 -2.22 -4.63 -12.12
N MET A 116 -1.75 -3.66 -11.34
CA MET A 116 -2.51 -2.41 -11.11
C MET A 116 -2.70 -1.63 -12.41
N LYS A 117 -1.67 -1.56 -13.25
CA LYS A 117 -1.74 -0.92 -14.58
C LYS A 117 -2.75 -1.60 -15.48
N ALA A 118 -2.82 -2.93 -15.48
CA ALA A 118 -3.81 -3.68 -16.25
C ALA A 118 -5.25 -3.32 -15.84
N LEU A 119 -5.52 -3.22 -14.54
CA LEU A 119 -6.84 -2.84 -14.02
C LEU A 119 -7.26 -1.43 -14.44
N ILE A 120 -6.43 -0.41 -14.19
CA ILE A 120 -6.79 0.99 -14.49
C ILE A 120 -6.97 1.26 -16.00
N ASN A 121 -6.39 0.43 -16.86
CA ASN A 121 -6.55 0.50 -18.31
C ASN A 121 -7.88 -0.12 -18.80
N LYS A 122 -8.65 -0.75 -17.91
CA LYS A 122 -9.93 -1.42 -18.18
C LYS A 122 -11.06 -0.82 -17.34
N LYS A 123 -11.20 0.51 -17.41
CA LYS A 123 -12.20 1.29 -16.64
C LYS A 123 -13.62 0.79 -16.84
N GLU A 124 -13.95 0.27 -18.02
CA GLU A 124 -15.24 -0.34 -18.33
C GLU A 124 -15.56 -1.52 -17.40
N LEU A 125 -14.59 -2.38 -17.12
CA LEU A 125 -14.76 -3.50 -16.20
C LEU A 125 -14.70 -3.03 -14.74
N LEU A 126 -13.78 -2.13 -14.40
CA LEU A 126 -13.66 -1.56 -13.06
C LEU A 126 -14.91 -0.79 -12.63
N SER A 127 -15.66 -0.23 -13.59
CA SER A 127 -16.90 0.48 -13.32
C SER A 127 -18.00 -0.41 -12.72
N GLU A 128 -17.88 -1.74 -12.78
CA GLU A 128 -18.77 -2.64 -12.03
C GLU A 128 -18.59 -2.48 -10.52
N PHE A 129 -17.36 -2.20 -10.08
CA PHE A 129 -16.97 -2.20 -8.66
C PHE A 129 -16.84 -0.80 -8.06
N TYR A 130 -16.44 0.19 -8.86
CA TYR A 130 -16.11 1.53 -8.39
C TYR A 130 -17.09 2.59 -8.86
N GLU A 131 -17.33 3.58 -8.01
CA GLU A 131 -17.97 4.83 -8.40
C GLU A 131 -17.08 5.61 -9.39
N PRO A 132 -17.64 6.43 -10.30
CA PRO A 132 -16.86 7.13 -11.33
C PRO A 132 -15.75 8.02 -10.77
N ASN A 133 -15.93 8.54 -9.55
CA ASN A 133 -15.00 9.41 -8.84
C ASN A 133 -14.11 8.68 -7.83
N ALA A 134 -14.06 7.35 -7.88
CA ALA A 134 -13.17 6.51 -7.08
C ALA A 134 -11.70 6.73 -7.48
N LEU A 135 -10.76 6.36 -6.59
CA LEU A 135 -9.33 6.62 -6.80
C LEU A 135 -8.81 5.85 -8.02
N MET A 136 -9.18 4.57 -8.13
CA MET A 136 -8.80 3.71 -9.25
C MET A 136 -9.44 4.08 -10.58
N MET A 137 -10.45 4.97 -10.57
CA MET A 137 -11.15 5.44 -11.76
C MET A 137 -10.60 6.77 -12.28
N GLU A 138 -9.71 7.42 -11.53
CA GLU A 138 -9.23 8.78 -11.75
C GLU A 138 -7.70 8.80 -11.99
N GLU A 139 -7.14 9.98 -12.24
CA GLU A 139 -5.71 10.16 -12.56
C GLU A 139 -4.80 9.67 -11.41
N GLU A 140 -5.23 9.83 -10.16
CA GLU A 140 -4.48 9.42 -8.98
C GLU A 140 -4.16 7.92 -8.99
N GLY A 141 -5.09 7.08 -9.47
CA GLY A 141 -4.86 5.64 -9.62
C GLY A 141 -3.76 5.32 -10.64
N ALA A 142 -3.68 6.09 -11.73
CA ALA A 142 -2.62 5.96 -12.73
C ALA A 142 -1.25 6.38 -12.21
N ILE A 143 -1.20 7.47 -11.43
CA ILE A 143 0.01 7.93 -10.77
C ILE A 143 0.53 6.87 -9.80
N ILE A 144 -0.34 6.33 -8.94
CA ILE A 144 0.02 5.27 -7.99
C ILE A 144 0.55 4.03 -8.74
N ALA A 145 -0.13 3.57 -9.79
CA ALA A 145 0.33 2.43 -10.59
C ALA A 145 1.72 2.64 -11.21
N GLY A 146 2.03 3.87 -11.64
CA GLY A 146 3.36 4.24 -12.12
C GLY A 146 4.42 4.22 -11.02
N LEU A 147 4.11 4.72 -9.83
CA LEU A 147 5.03 4.71 -8.69
C LEU A 147 5.36 3.30 -8.19
N LEU A 148 4.39 2.37 -8.27
CA LEU A 148 4.59 0.98 -7.86
C LEU A 148 5.70 0.26 -8.64
N VAL A 149 6.09 0.75 -9.83
CA VAL A 149 7.21 0.17 -10.59
C VAL A 149 8.52 0.18 -9.79
N GLY A 150 8.71 1.19 -8.94
CA GLY A 150 9.88 1.29 -8.06
C GLY A 150 9.96 0.14 -7.05
N LEU A 151 8.85 -0.52 -6.74
CA LEU A 151 8.83 -1.64 -5.79
C LEU A 151 9.39 -2.94 -6.39
N ASN A 152 9.63 -3.01 -7.70
CA ASN A 152 10.20 -4.22 -8.32
C ASN A 152 11.62 -4.52 -7.81
N VAL A 153 12.31 -3.53 -7.24
CA VAL A 153 13.64 -3.70 -6.63
C VAL A 153 13.56 -4.41 -5.27
N ILE A 154 12.38 -4.44 -4.63
CA ILE A 154 12.19 -5.00 -3.30
C ILE A 154 12.21 -6.52 -3.36
N ASP A 155 13.07 -7.15 -2.57
CA ASP A 155 13.04 -8.58 -2.32
C ASP A 155 12.23 -8.86 -1.05
N ALA A 156 11.15 -9.63 -1.17
CA ALA A 156 10.24 -9.93 -0.07
C ALA A 156 9.86 -11.41 -0.11
N ASN A 157 9.75 -12.02 1.07
CA ASN A 157 9.33 -13.40 1.21
C ASN A 157 8.37 -13.53 2.40
N PHE A 158 7.10 -13.82 2.10
CA PHE A 158 6.05 -13.89 3.12
C PHE A 158 5.67 -15.35 3.41
N CYS A 159 5.67 -15.71 4.69
CA CYS A 159 5.02 -16.92 5.16
C CYS A 159 3.57 -16.60 5.52
N MET A 160 2.64 -16.74 4.59
CA MET A 160 1.22 -16.46 4.87
C MET A 160 0.55 -17.52 5.77
N LYS A 161 1.23 -18.64 6.04
CA LYS A 161 0.68 -19.74 6.85
C LYS A 161 0.66 -19.33 8.32
N GLY A 162 -0.53 -19.12 8.86
CA GLY A 162 -0.75 -18.74 10.26
C GLY A 162 -0.88 -17.23 10.49
N GLU A 163 -0.76 -16.41 9.45
CA GLU A 163 -1.11 -14.98 9.54
C GLU A 163 -2.63 -14.81 9.52
N ASP A 164 -3.17 -14.07 10.50
CA ASP A 164 -4.58 -13.68 10.50
C ASP A 164 -4.82 -12.45 9.61
N LEU A 165 -4.86 -12.68 8.30
CA LEU A 165 -5.15 -11.66 7.32
C LEU A 165 -6.63 -11.24 7.30
N ASP A 166 -7.52 -12.02 7.91
CA ASP A 166 -8.95 -11.73 7.94
C ASP A 166 -9.29 -10.64 8.98
N SER A 167 -8.62 -10.64 10.14
CA SER A 167 -8.93 -9.74 11.26
C SER A 167 -8.01 -8.51 11.38
N GLN A 168 -6.91 -8.45 10.63
CA GLN A 168 -5.96 -7.33 10.67
C GLN A 168 -6.69 -5.97 10.52
N VAL A 169 -6.45 -5.06 11.47
CA VAL A 169 -6.92 -3.67 11.39
C VAL A 169 -5.77 -2.84 10.87
N GLY A 170 -5.88 -2.36 9.63
CA GLY A 170 -4.87 -1.51 9.03
C GLY A 170 -5.03 -0.06 9.50
N VAL A 171 -4.22 0.38 10.46
CA VAL A 171 -4.13 1.80 10.85
C VAL A 171 -2.91 2.41 10.19
N ILE A 172 -3.07 3.57 9.56
CA ILE A 172 -1.96 4.33 8.98
C ILE A 172 -1.20 5.04 10.11
N ASP A 173 0.04 4.64 10.35
CA ASP A 173 0.91 5.33 11.31
C ASP A 173 1.54 6.59 10.66
N PHE A 174 0.99 7.77 11.00
CA PHE A 174 1.51 9.04 10.50
C PHE A 174 2.86 9.44 11.10
N SER A 175 3.26 8.87 12.25
CA SER A 175 4.55 9.19 12.88
C SER A 175 5.75 8.82 12.00
N MET A 176 5.54 7.84 11.10
CA MET A 176 6.53 7.43 10.09
C MET A 176 6.84 8.54 9.08
N TYR A 177 5.92 9.50 8.87
CA TYR A 177 6.07 10.56 7.86
C TYR A 177 6.42 11.93 8.47
N LEU A 178 6.28 12.09 9.79
CA LEU A 178 6.50 13.37 10.47
C LEU A 178 7.99 13.65 10.77
N LYS A 179 8.86 12.63 10.69
CA LYS A 179 10.27 12.76 11.11
C LYS A 179 11.15 13.60 10.16
N ASP A 180 10.70 13.88 8.94
CA ASP A 180 11.50 14.62 7.94
C ASP A 180 11.39 16.16 8.06
N GLY A 181 10.70 16.68 9.08
CA GLY A 181 10.52 18.12 9.28
C GLY A 181 11.66 18.85 10.03
N ASN A 182 12.71 18.16 10.48
CA ASN A 182 13.72 18.77 11.37
C ASN A 182 15.20 18.52 11.01
N SER A 183 15.51 18.13 9.77
CA SER A 183 16.89 17.91 9.31
C SER A 183 17.61 19.18 8.83
N SER A 184 17.07 20.36 9.10
CA SER A 184 17.66 21.66 8.73
C SER A 184 17.69 22.64 9.91
N LYS A 185 18.38 22.29 10.99
CA LYS A 185 18.88 23.27 11.96
C LYS A 185 20.31 22.96 12.40
N GLY A 186 21.24 23.68 11.76
CA GLY A 186 22.38 24.33 12.42
C GLY A 186 23.42 23.45 13.08
N THR A 187 24.45 23.09 12.32
CA THR A 187 25.82 23.11 12.87
C THR A 187 26.14 24.59 13.13
N GLU A 188 26.14 25.02 14.40
CA GLU A 188 26.95 26.11 14.98
C GLU A 188 26.32 26.63 16.28
N GLY A 189 27.14 26.68 17.34
CA GLY A 189 26.93 27.58 18.47
C GLY A 189 26.42 26.98 19.77
N ASP A 190 27.19 26.08 20.41
CA ASP A 190 26.98 25.76 21.83
C ASP A 190 28.25 26.02 22.66
N GLY A 191 28.77 27.25 22.51
CA GLY A 191 29.97 27.74 23.20
C GLY A 191 29.75 29.01 24.04
N GLN A 192 28.50 29.42 24.28
CA GLN A 192 28.24 30.74 24.86
C GLN A 192 27.05 30.79 25.82
N ILE A 193 27.02 29.88 26.81
CA ILE A 193 26.08 29.98 27.95
C ILE A 193 26.81 29.92 29.31
N THR A 194 28.11 29.61 29.36
CA THR A 194 28.85 29.46 30.63
C THR A 194 29.56 30.72 31.15
N ALA A 195 29.31 31.92 30.59
CA ALA A 195 30.10 33.12 30.90
C ALA A 195 29.31 34.34 31.43
N ILE A 196 28.14 34.15 32.07
CA ILE A 196 27.35 35.27 32.65
C ILE A 196 27.01 35.04 34.13
N LEU A 197 27.82 34.28 34.89
CA LEU A 197 27.59 34.06 36.33
C LEU A 197 28.69 34.62 37.25
N ASP A 198 29.57 35.51 36.77
CA ASP A 198 30.67 36.03 37.62
C ASP A 198 30.83 37.55 37.61
N GLN A 199 29.73 38.29 37.79
CA GLN A 199 29.79 39.69 38.24
C GLN A 199 28.73 39.95 39.31
N LYS A 200 29.04 39.54 40.53
CA LYS A 200 28.59 40.21 41.75
C LYS A 200 29.67 40.08 42.82
N ASN A 201 30.58 41.04 42.82
CA ASN A 201 31.26 41.56 44.00
C ASN A 201 31.52 43.05 43.78
#